data_AF-A0A0N8PX10-F1
#
_entry.id   AF-A0A0N8PX10-F1
#
_cell.length_a   1.000
_cell.length_b   1.000
_cell.length_c   1.000
_cell.angle_alpha   90.00
_cell.angle_beta   90.00
_cell.angle_gamma   90.00
#
_symmetry.space_group_name_H-M   'P 1'
#
loop_
_entity.id
_entity.type
_entity.pdbx_description
1 polymer ?
#
loop_
_entity_poly.entity_id
_entity_poly.type
_entity_poly.pdbx_seq_one_letter_code
_entity_poly.pdbx_strand_id
1 'polypeptide(L)' 'MPVLDTVVLFGVADENDKRHERSTGYMGKLGERDFYIACFALLEFDVILKSCGYSFDDRMERYGLLLKRLSIFT' A
#
# COMPACT_ATOMS: atom_id res chain seq x y z
N MET A 1 -15.90 6.71 -8.02
CA MET A 1 -14.85 6.93 -7.01
C MET A 1 -14.21 5.60 -6.63
N PRO A 2 -13.18 5.13 -7.35
CA PRO A 2 -12.44 3.94 -6.95
C PRO A 2 -11.72 4.16 -5.62
N VAL A 3 -11.94 3.25 -4.67
CA VAL A 3 -11.22 3.20 -3.40
C VAL A 3 -10.36 1.95 -3.40
N LEU A 4 -9.04 2.14 -3.25
CA LEU A 4 -8.09 1.05 -3.17
C LEU A 4 -8.16 0.41 -1.78
N ASP A 5 -8.25 -0.91 -1.80
CA ASP A 5 -8.39 -1.76 -0.62
C ASP A 5 -7.03 -2.34 -0.20
N THR A 6 -6.96 -2.95 0.98
CA THR A 6 -5.74 -3.48 1.61
C THR A 6 -5.02 -4.48 0.71
N VAL A 7 -5.74 -5.26 -0.09
CA VAL A 7 -5.16 -6.22 -1.05
C VAL A 7 -4.25 -5.56 -2.08
N VAL A 8 -4.50 -4.30 -2.45
CA VAL A 8 -3.65 -3.54 -3.37
C VAL A 8 -2.34 -3.15 -2.67
N LEU A 9 -2.39 -2.84 -1.37
CA LEU A 9 -1.19 -2.54 -0.59
C LEU A 9 -0.27 -3.76 -0.49
N PHE A 10 -0.83 -4.95 -0.25
CA PHE A 10 -0.04 -6.19 -0.24
C PHE A 10 0.58 -6.49 -1.60
N GLY A 11 -0.20 -6.37 -2.68
CA GLY A 11 0.34 -6.57 -4.02
C GLY A 11 1.48 -5.60 -4.36
N VAL A 12 1.43 -4.36 -3.88
CA VAL A 12 2.55 -3.41 -4.04
C VAL A 12 3.74 -3.76 -3.15
N ALA A 13 3.49 -4.24 -1.93
CA ALA A 13 4.54 -4.53 -0.95
C ALA A 13 5.33 -5.81 -1.27
N ASP A 14 4.75 -6.79 -1.96
CA ASP A 14 5.43 -8.04 -2.36
C ASP A 14 5.72 -8.05 -3.86
N GLU A 15 7.00 -8.01 -4.23
CA GLU A 15 7.46 -8.06 -5.63
C GLU A 15 7.20 -9.43 -6.29
N ASN A 16 7.00 -10.48 -5.50
CA ASN A 16 6.67 -11.82 -6.00
C ASN A 16 5.16 -12.06 -6.12
N ASP A 17 4.32 -11.11 -5.70
CA ASP A 17 2.87 -11.23 -5.85
C ASP A 17 2.52 -11.25 -7.34
N LYS A 18 1.70 -12.22 -7.76
CA LYS A 18 1.20 -12.34 -9.15
C LYS A 18 0.42 -11.11 -9.62
N ARG A 19 -0.03 -10.28 -8.68
CA ARG A 19 -0.75 -9.02 -8.88
C ARG A 19 0.13 -7.81 -8.64
N HIS A 20 1.45 -7.95 -8.47
CA HIS A 20 2.37 -6.85 -8.18
C HIS A 20 2.26 -5.71 -9.20
N GLU A 21 2.40 -6.03 -10.49
CA GLU A 21 2.31 -5.02 -11.56
C GLU A 21 0.94 -4.34 -11.60
N ARG A 22 -0.15 -5.13 -11.46
CA ARG A 22 -1.51 -4.60 -11.47
C ARG A 22 -1.78 -3.68 -10.27
N SER A 23 -1.32 -4.08 -9.09
CA SER A 23 -1.47 -3.33 -7.85
C SER A 23 -0.66 -2.03 -7.89
N THR A 24 0.57 -2.11 -8.40
CA THR A 24 1.41 -0.94 -8.67
C THR A 24 0.76 0.01 -9.68
N GLY A 25 0.14 -0.53 -10.73
CA GLY A 25 -0.62 0.26 -11.70
C GLY A 25 -1.84 0.96 -11.10
N TYR A 26 -2.55 0.34 -10.16
CA TYR A 26 -3.62 1.03 -9.41
C TYR A 26 -3.06 2.07 -8.45
N MET A 27 -1.95 1.77 -7.78
CA MET A 27 -1.29 2.69 -6.87
C MET A 27 -0.77 3.95 -7.58
N GLY A 28 -0.25 3.81 -8.80
CA GLY A 28 0.20 4.93 -9.63
C GLY A 28 -0.92 5.88 -10.06
N LYS A 29 -2.20 5.49 -9.92
CA LYS A 29 -3.36 6.37 -10.14
C LYS A 29 -3.72 7.21 -8.92
N LEU A 30 -3.13 6.93 -7.74
CA LEU A 30 -3.29 7.81 -6.60
C LEU A 30 -2.59 9.13 -6.90
N GLY A 31 -3.36 10.21 -6.95
CA GLY A 31 -2.93 11.52 -7.46
C GLY A 31 -3.69 11.94 -8.72
N GLU A 32 -4.28 11.01 -9.46
CA GLU A 32 -5.31 11.32 -10.45
C GLU A 32 -6.61 11.71 -9.73
N ARG A 33 -7.46 12.52 -10.38
CA ARG A 33 -8.78 12.84 -9.82
C ARG A 33 -9.57 11.54 -9.63
N ASP A 34 -10.24 11.44 -8.48
CA ASP A 34 -11.21 10.40 -8.11
C ASP A 34 -10.68 9.03 -7.63
N PHE A 35 -9.37 8.81 -7.50
CA PHE A 35 -8.79 7.62 -6.87
C PHE A 35 -8.37 7.88 -5.41
N TYR A 36 -8.80 7.00 -4.51
CA TYR A 36 -8.56 7.15 -3.08
C TYR A 36 -8.04 5.87 -2.46
N ILE A 37 -7.42 5.99 -1.30
CA ILE A 37 -7.11 4.86 -0.42
C ILE A 37 -7.93 5.01 0.86
N ALA A 38 -8.57 3.93 1.30
CA ALA A 38 -9.29 3.95 2.57
C ALA A 38 -8.30 4.03 3.73
N CYS A 39 -8.57 4.89 4.72
CA CYS A 39 -7.78 4.95 5.95
C CYS A 39 -7.79 3.60 6.71
N PHE A 40 -8.91 2.87 6.65
CA PHE A 40 -8.99 1.50 7.20
C PHE A 40 -8.11 0.50 6.46
N ALA A 41 -7.87 0.67 5.15
CA ALA A 41 -6.96 -0.21 4.42
C ALA A 41 -5.51 -0.04 4.90
N LEU A 42 -5.12 1.19 5.26
CA LEU A 42 -3.83 1.41 5.92
C LEU A 42 -3.79 0.71 7.27
N LEU A 43 -4.82 0.84 8.11
CA LEU A 43 -4.87 0.17 9.41
C LEU A 43 -4.79 -1.36 9.29
N GLU A 44 -5.56 -1.96 8.39
CA GLU A 44 -5.55 -3.40 8.15
C GLU A 44 -4.17 -3.89 7.70
N PHE A 45 -3.49 -3.12 6.85
CA PHE A 45 -2.14 -3.42 6.42
C PHE A 45 -1.16 -3.49 7.60
N ASP A 46 -1.17 -2.51 8.53
CA ASP A 46 -0.32 -2.53 9.73
C ASP A 46 -0.63 -3.73 10.63
N VAL A 47 -1.92 -3.99 10.87
CA VAL A 47 -2.37 -5.09 11.74
C VAL A 47 -1.89 -6.44 11.19
N ILE A 48 -2.04 -6.67 9.89
CA ILE A 48 -1.61 -7.93 9.26
C ILE A 48 -0.08 -8.07 9.32
N LEU A 49 0.69 -7.02 8.99
CA LEU A 49 2.14 -7.06 9.10
C LEU A 49 2.59 -7.38 10.53
N LYS A 50 1.95 -6.76 11.53
CA LYS A 50 2.21 -7.05 12.95
C LYS A 50 1.87 -8.51 13.29
N SER A 51 0.76 -9.04 12.81
CA SER A 51 0.37 -10.44 12.98
C SER A 51 1.33 -11.42 12.30
N CYS A 52 1.97 -11.02 11.20
CA CYS A 52 3.02 -11.79 10.53
C CYS A 52 4.39 -11.70 11.20
N GLY A 53 4.51 -10.98 12.33
CA GLY A 53 5.74 -10.91 13.12
C GLY A 53 6.71 -9.78 12.69
N TYR A 54 6.29 -8.87 11.82
CA TYR A 54 7.12 -7.72 11.44
C TYR A 54 7.32 -6.79 12.64
N SER A 55 8.57 -6.38 12.86
CA SER A 55 8.90 -5.41 13.91
C SER A 55 8.31 -4.03 13.58
N PHE A 56 8.32 -3.11 14.55
CA PHE A 56 7.86 -1.75 14.28
C PHE A 56 8.65 -1.09 13.14
N ASP A 57 9.98 -1.25 13.15
CA ASP A 57 10.86 -0.65 12.14
C ASP A 57 10.61 -1.25 10.75
N ASP A 58 10.43 -2.58 10.64
CA ASP A 58 10.11 -3.22 9.36
C ASP A 58 8.77 -2.71 8.80
N ARG A 59 7.76 -2.50 9.65
CA ARG A 59 6.47 -1.93 9.22
C ARG A 59 6.63 -0.50 8.76
N MET A 60 7.38 0.34 9.48
CA MET A 60 7.66 1.71 9.09
C MET A 60 8.43 1.80 7.77
N GLU A 61 9.37 0.88 7.51
CA GLU A 61 10.05 0.78 6.23
C GLU A 61 9.05 0.47 5.10
N ARG A 62 8.15 -0.50 5.30
CA ARG A 62 7.09 -0.83 4.31
C ARG A 62 6.16 0.36 4.06
N TYR A 63 5.78 1.10 5.09
CA TYR A 63 5.03 2.35 4.95
C TYR A 63 5.82 3.42 4.21
N GLY A 64 7.11 3.59 4.51
CA GLY A 64 7.99 4.52 3.81
C GLY A 64 8.09 4.22 2.32
N LEU A 65 8.23 2.93 1.95
CA LEU A 65 8.24 2.47 0.57
C LEU A 65 6.90 2.73 -0.14
N LEU A 66 5.78 2.49 0.55
CA LEU A 66 4.45 2.82 0.05
C LEU A 66 4.30 4.33 -0.16
N LEU A 67 4.60 5.16 0.84
CA LEU A 67 4.49 6.62 0.77
C LEU A 67 5.40 7.24 -0.30
N LYS A 68 6.60 6.70 -0.48
CA LYS A 68 7.51 7.11 -1.58
C LYS A 68 6.88 6.84 -2.95
N ARG A 69 6.18 5.71 -3.12
CA ARG A 69 5.46 5.37 -4.36
C ARG A 69 4.19 6.21 -4.56
N LEU A 70 3.64 6.79 -3.48
CA LEU A 70 2.44 7.63 -3.51
C LEU A 70 2.72 9.09 -3.88
N SER A 71 3.98 9.50 -4.06
CA SER A 71 4.37 10.88 -4.37
C SER A 71 3.78 11.94 -3.41
N ILE A 72 3.48 11.57 -2.15
CA ILE A 72 2.89 12.49 -1.16
C ILE A 72 3.92 13.53 -0.65
N PHE A 73 5.20 13.39 -1.00
CA PHE A 73 6.29 14.28 -0.59
C PHE A 73 7.06 14.96 -1.75
N THR A 74 6.44 15.12 -2.93
CA THR A 74 6.99 15.89 -4.06
C THR A 74 5.89 16.71 -4.71
#